data_AF-A0A7C7QCB2-F1
#
_entry.id   AF-A0A7C7QCB2-F1
#
_cell.length_a   1.000
_cell.length_b   1.000
_cell.length_c   1.000
_cell.angle_alpha   90.00
_cell.angle_beta   90.00
_cell.angle_gamma   90.00
#
_symmetry.space_group_name_H-M   'P 1'
#
loop_
_entity.id
_entity.type
_entity.pdbx_description
1 polymer ?
#
loop_
_entity_poly.entity_id
_entity_poly.type
_entity_poly.pdbx_seq_one_letter_code
_entity_poly.pdbx_strand_id
1 'polypeptide(L)'
;MTTGIFLRIMAEVAEEGLKRGKKNVAPYWRVVKPDGSLNEKFPGGVEAQAKRLKMEGHTIIPGEGKKPPKVENFKKYLLKL
;
A
#
# COMPACT_ATOMS: atom_id res chain seq x y z
N MET A 1 9.85 -13.12 9.20
CA MET A 1 10.69 -13.01 7.98
C MET A 1 9.95 -13.36 6.69
N THR A 2 8.92 -14.21 6.71
CA THR A 2 8.25 -14.72 5.51
C THR A 2 7.16 -13.81 4.93
N THR A 3 6.45 -13.02 5.74
CA THR A 3 5.31 -12.21 5.27
C THR A 3 5.68 -11.21 4.19
N GLY A 4 6.87 -10.62 4.26
CA GLY A 4 7.32 -9.60 3.28
C GLY A 4 7.46 -10.14 1.86
N ILE A 5 7.91 -11.39 1.69
CA ILE A 5 8.07 -11.98 0.36
C ILE A 5 6.72 -12.36 -0.24
N PHE A 6 5.80 -12.91 0.56
CA PHE A 6 4.44 -13.19 0.11
C PHE A 6 3.69 -11.92 -0.29
N LEU A 7 3.84 -10.84 0.47
CA LEU A 7 3.20 -9.56 0.16
C LEU A 7 3.68 -9.00 -1.18
N ARG A 8 4.98 -9.15 -1.48
CA ARG A 8 5.52 -8.73 -2.77
C ARG A 8 4.96 -9.56 -3.91
N ILE A 9 4.93 -10.89 -3.78
CA ILE A 9 4.35 -11.78 -4.80
C ILE A 9 2.88 -11.40 -5.06
N MET A 10 2.08 -11.22 -4.02
CA MET A 10 0.68 -10.81 -4.15
C MET A 10 0.53 -9.46 -4.85
N ALA A 11 1.42 -8.51 -4.57
CA ALA A 11 1.41 -7.20 -5.21
C ALA A 11 1.73 -7.29 -6.72
N GLU A 12 2.75 -8.05 -7.10
CA GLU A 12 3.12 -8.25 -8.51
C GLU A 12 1.98 -8.95 -9.29
N VAL A 13 1.37 -10.00 -8.71
CA VAL A 13 0.23 -10.71 -9.31
C VAL A 13 -0.99 -9.80 -9.46
N ALA A 14 -1.25 -8.95 -8.47
CA ALA A 14 -2.34 -7.98 -8.54
C ALA A 14 -2.10 -6.95 -9.65
N GLU A 15 -0.89 -6.42 -9.79
CA GLU A 15 -0.55 -5.49 -10.87
C GLU A 15 -0.66 -6.13 -12.25
N GLU A 16 -0.19 -7.37 -12.39
CA GLU A 16 -0.35 -8.10 -13.65
C GLU A 16 -1.83 -8.30 -13.99
N GLY A 17 -2.65 -8.66 -12.99
CA GLY A 17 -4.10 -8.75 -13.13
C GLY A 17 -4.72 -7.44 -13.61
N LEU A 18 -4.37 -6.32 -13.00
CA LEU A 18 -4.87 -4.98 -13.37
C LEU A 18 -4.47 -4.61 -14.81
N LYS A 19 -3.22 -4.87 -15.21
CA LYS A 19 -2.75 -4.64 -16.59
C LYS A 19 -3.51 -5.48 -17.61
N ARG A 20 -3.92 -6.69 -17.24
CA ARG A 20 -4.78 -7.58 -18.05
C ARG A 20 -6.27 -7.23 -17.97
N GLY A 21 -6.65 -6.14 -17.29
CA GLY A 21 -8.03 -5.67 -17.17
C GLY A 21 -8.88 -6.39 -16.10
N LYS A 22 -8.27 -7.22 -15.24
CA LYS A 22 -8.99 -7.82 -14.11
C LYS A 22 -9.38 -6.73 -13.11
N LYS A 23 -10.67 -6.68 -12.76
CA LYS A 23 -11.22 -5.71 -11.81
C LYS A 23 -11.08 -6.15 -10.35
N ASN A 24 -11.05 -7.46 -10.11
CA ASN A 24 -10.94 -8.04 -8.77
C ASN A 24 -9.53 -8.61 -8.58
N VAL A 25 -8.67 -7.85 -7.89
CA VAL A 25 -7.31 -8.25 -7.54
C VAL A 25 -7.10 -8.04 -6.04
N ALA A 26 -6.07 -8.70 -5.48
CA ALA A 26 -5.72 -8.48 -4.08
C ALA A 26 -5.37 -7.00 -3.84
N PRO A 27 -6.03 -6.29 -2.92
CA PRO A 27 -5.81 -4.86 -2.68
C PRO A 27 -4.55 -4.63 -1.82
N TYR A 28 -3.39 -5.05 -2.32
CA TYR A 28 -2.12 -5.01 -1.58
C TYR A 28 -1.75 -3.60 -1.10
N TRP A 29 -2.19 -2.57 -1.82
CA TRP A 29 -1.93 -1.16 -1.51
C TRP A 29 -2.53 -0.71 -0.17
N ARG A 30 -3.50 -1.46 0.39
CA ARG A 30 -4.09 -1.20 1.71
C ARG A 30 -3.17 -1.58 2.86
N VAL A 31 -2.11 -2.35 2.61
CA VAL A 31 -1.15 -2.75 3.64
C VAL A 31 -0.11 -1.66 3.83
N VAL A 32 -0.06 -1.11 5.04
CA VAL A 32 0.95 -0.13 5.48
C VAL A 32 1.94 -0.76 6.45
N LYS A 33 3.08 -0.10 6.67
CA LYS A 33 4.05 -0.48 7.71
C LYS A 33 3.44 -0.25 9.11
N PRO A 34 4.02 -0.84 10.17
CA PRO A 34 3.48 -0.73 11.54
C PRO A 34 3.30 0.71 12.05
N ASP A 35 4.08 1.65 11.53
CA ASP A 35 4.07 3.07 11.89
C ASP A 35 3.19 3.93 10.97
N GLY A 36 2.37 3.29 10.12
CA GLY A 36 1.50 3.94 9.14
C GLY A 36 2.21 4.37 7.85
N SER A 37 3.51 4.10 7.72
CA SER A 37 4.28 4.46 6.53
C SER A 37 3.92 3.60 5.32
N LEU A 38 4.00 4.19 4.14
CA LEU A 38 3.86 3.48 2.87
C LEU A 38 5.05 2.55 2.61
N ASN A 39 4.84 1.55 1.77
CA ASN A 39 5.81 0.52 1.47
C ASN A 39 6.52 0.79 0.13
N GLU A 40 7.78 1.20 0.22
CA GLU A 40 8.63 1.52 -0.94
C GLU A 40 8.90 0.31 -1.84
N LYS A 41 8.75 -0.91 -1.31
CA LYS A 41 9.02 -2.16 -2.04
C LYS A 41 7.83 -2.63 -2.88
N PHE A 42 6.72 -1.91 -2.85
CA PHE A 42 5.57 -2.22 -3.67
C PHE A 42 5.78 -1.84 -5.13
N PRO A 43 5.13 -2.54 -6.07
CA PRO A 43 5.09 -2.14 -7.47
C PRO A 43 4.62 -0.69 -7.60
N GLY A 44 5.38 0.12 -8.35
CA GLY A 44 5.13 1.56 -8.51
C GLY A 44 5.51 2.42 -7.28
N GLY A 45 6.11 1.83 -6.25
CA GLY A 45 6.61 2.53 -5.08
C GLY A 45 5.54 3.22 -4.24
N VAL A 46 5.98 4.17 -3.40
CA VAL A 46 5.09 4.90 -2.48
C VAL A 46 4.08 5.79 -3.21
N GLU A 47 4.40 6.26 -4.43
CA GLU A 47 3.52 7.13 -5.21
C GLU A 47 2.28 6.38 -5.71
N ALA A 48 2.47 5.19 -6.27
CA ALA A 48 1.37 4.35 -6.73
C ALA A 48 0.47 3.93 -5.56
N GLN A 49 1.08 3.54 -4.44
CA GLN A 49 0.33 3.21 -3.23
C GLN A 49 -0.46 4.42 -2.71
N ALA A 50 0.18 5.59 -2.60
CA ALA A 50 -0.47 6.82 -2.16
C ALA A 50 -1.65 7.20 -3.06
N LYS A 51 -1.49 7.10 -4.39
CA LYS A 51 -2.57 7.41 -5.34
C LYS A 51 -3.80 6.55 -5.09
N ARG A 52 -3.61 5.23 -4.88
CA ARG A 52 -4.73 4.31 -4.60
C ARG A 52 -5.41 4.61 -3.28
N LEU A 53 -4.64 4.82 -2.21
CA LEU A 53 -5.17 5.17 -0.90
C LEU A 53 -5.93 6.51 -0.92
N LYS A 54 -5.43 7.50 -1.66
CA LYS A 54 -6.13 8.79 -1.86
C LYS A 54 -7.45 8.61 -2.61
N MET A 55 -7.50 7.76 -3.64
CA MET A 55 -8.74 7.42 -4.35
C MET A 55 -9.75 6.71 -3.45
N GLU A 56 -9.29 5.97 -2.44
CA GLU A 56 -10.13 5.35 -1.41
C GLU A 56 -10.53 6.33 -0.28
N GLY A 57 -10.08 7.59 -0.33
CA GLY A 57 -10.45 8.63 0.63
C GLY A 57 -9.48 8.81 1.81
N HIS A 58 -8.31 8.18 1.77
CA HIS A 58 -7.30 8.35 2.81
C HIS A 58 -6.43 9.59 2.58
N THR A 59 -6.20 10.35 3.65
CA THR A 59 -5.23 11.44 3.66
C THR A 59 -3.81 10.88 3.80
N ILE A 60 -2.92 11.26 2.88
CA ILE A 60 -1.50 10.87 2.93
C ILE A 60 -0.68 12.09 3.33
N ILE A 61 0.04 11.97 4.44
CA ILE A 61 0.99 12.98 4.92
C ILE A 61 2.38 12.71 4.35
N PRO A 62 3.11 13.73 3.88
CA PRO A 62 4.48 13.57 3.43
C PRO A 62 5.37 13.12 4.60
N GLY A 63 6.38 12.30 4.31
CA GLY A 63 7.38 11.93 5.30
C GLY A 63 8.38 13.07 5.51
N GLU A 64 8.95 13.16 6.71
CA GLU A 64 10.01 14.12 6.99
C GLU A 64 11.35 13.62 6.46
N GLY A 65 12.03 14.46 5.66
CA GLY A 65 13.34 14.13 5.08
C GLY A 65 13.27 12.93 4.13
N LYS A 66 14.05 11.88 4.41
CA LYS A 66 14.09 10.64 3.60
C LYS A 66 13.04 9.60 4.03
N LYS A 67 12.15 9.94 4.97
CA LYS A 67 11.12 9.00 5.43
C LYS A 67 10.02 8.86 4.38
N PRO A 68 9.46 7.65 4.20
CA PRO A 68 8.31 7.47 3.32
C PRO A 68 7.08 8.24 3.82
N PRO A 69 6.16 8.63 2.92
CA PRO A 69 4.85 9.18 3.29
C PRO A 69 4.07 8.23 4.19
N LYS A 70 3.10 8.75 4.93
CA LYS A 70 2.28 7.97 5.87
C LYS A 70 0.79 8.22 5.67
N VAL A 71 -0.03 7.26 6.08
CA VAL A 71 -1.48 7.44 6.15
C VAL A 71 -1.83 8.19 7.43
N GLU A 72 -2.54 9.30 7.31
CA GLU A 72 -3.04 10.05 8.46
C GLU A 72 -4.05 9.21 9.24
N ASN A 73 -3.98 9.25 10.57
CA ASN A 73 -4.93 8.54 11.44
C ASN A 73 -5.06 7.04 11.14
N PHE A 74 -4.01 6.39 10.59
CA PHE A 74 -4.06 5.00 10.11
C PHE A 74 -4.62 4.00 11.13
N LYS A 75 -4.39 4.26 12.44
CA LYS A 75 -4.89 3.43 13.55
C LYS A 75 -6.41 3.30 13.56
N LYS A 76 -7.16 4.29 13.07
CA LYS A 76 -8.63 4.26 12.97
C LYS A 76 -9.12 3.26 11.91
N TYR A 77 -8.27 2.93 10.94
CA TYR A 77 -8.60 2.07 9.80
C TYR A 77 -7.98 0.67 9.90
N LEU A 78 -7.31 0.35 11.02
CA LEU A 78 -6.73 -0.96 11.22
C LEU A 78 -7.84 -2.00 11.43
N LEU A 79 -7.82 -3.04 10.59
CA LEU A 79 -8.59 -4.25 10.81
C LEU A 79 -8.13 -4.92 12.11
N LYS A 80 -9.04 -5.08 13.07
CA LYS A 80 -8.85 -5.96 14.21
C LYS A 80 -9.27 -7.37 13.76
N LEU A 81 -8.33 -8.30 13.81
CA LEU A 81 -8.55 -9.72 13.56
C LEU A 81 -8.90 -10.44 14.86
#